data_AF-E6KUL3-F1
#
_entry.id   AF-E6KUL3-F1
#
_cell.length_a   1.000
_cell.length_b   1.000
_cell.length_c   1.000
_cell.angle_alpha   90.00
_cell.angle_beta   90.00
_cell.angle_gamma   90.00
#
_symmetry.space_group_name_H-M   'P 1'
#
loop_
_entity.id
_entity.type
_entity.pdbx_description
1 polymer ?
#
loop_
_entity_poly.entity_id
_entity_poly.type
_entity_poly.pdbx_seq_one_letter_code
_entity_poly.pdbx_strand_id
1 'polypeptide(L)'
;MTRYATVQEQDRACAAILVDRLRGYVKCEGRRWYVWDEHAWKWERGTVGWAVSSRIVREVERLIVQAVMEDRYEDARNWCRYLDPTDVPTRLTPYMSRIYRENQALLRQWG
;
A
#
# COMPACT_ATOMS: atom_id res chain seq x y z
N MET A 1 -7.17 14.59 2.89
CA MET A 1 -7.91 13.42 3.40
C MET A 1 -9.09 13.92 4.20
N THR A 2 -10.29 13.47 3.88
CA THR A 2 -11.51 13.74 4.65
C THR A 2 -11.35 13.21 6.08
N ARG A 3 -11.92 13.88 7.10
CA ARG A 3 -12.00 13.33 8.46
C ARG A 3 -12.69 11.96 8.39
N TYR A 4 -11.94 10.89 8.65
CA TYR A 4 -12.51 9.54 8.77
C TYR A 4 -13.19 9.39 10.12
N ALA A 5 -14.36 8.74 10.16
CA ALA A 5 -15.09 8.57 11.41
C ALA A 5 -14.40 7.53 12.32
N THR A 6 -13.61 6.62 11.75
CA THR A 6 -12.83 5.62 12.49
C THR A 6 -11.43 5.40 11.93
N VAL A 7 -10.52 4.89 12.76
CA VAL A 7 -9.17 4.44 12.34
C VAL A 7 -9.27 3.35 11.26
N GLN A 8 -10.30 2.51 11.32
CA GLN A 8 -10.51 1.43 10.38
C GLN A 8 -10.84 1.93 8.97
N GLU A 9 -11.69 2.96 8.86
CA GLU A 9 -12.00 3.61 7.58
C GLU A 9 -10.78 4.32 7.00
N GLN A 10 -9.98 4.95 7.85
CA GLN A 10 -8.72 5.56 7.46
C GLN A 10 -7.75 4.51 6.90
N ASP A 11 -7.55 3.38 7.60
CA ASP A 11 -6.68 2.29 7.15
C ASP A 11 -7.14 1.73 5.79
N ARG A 12 -8.46 1.58 5.61
CA ARG A 12 -9.04 1.13 4.34
C ARG A 12 -8.80 2.12 3.20
N ALA A 13 -9.00 3.41 3.44
CA ALA A 13 -8.76 4.45 2.43
C ALA A 13 -7.28 4.56 2.06
N CYS A 14 -6.39 4.52 3.05
CA CYS A 14 -4.95 4.55 2.84
C CYS A 14 -4.47 3.32 2.06
N ALA A 15 -5.00 2.13 2.38
CA ALA A 15 -4.72 0.91 1.64
C ALA A 15 -5.14 1.03 0.17
N ALA A 16 -6.30 1.64 -0.13
CA ALA A 16 -6.73 1.85 -1.52
C ALA A 16 -5.78 2.76 -2.30
N ILE A 17 -5.35 3.87 -1.70
CA ILE A 17 -4.37 4.78 -2.31
C ILE A 17 -3.03 4.06 -2.56
N LEU A 18 -2.56 3.28 -1.58
CA LEU A 18 -1.32 2.53 -1.71
C LEU A 18 -1.40 1.44 -2.77
N VAL A 19 -2.53 0.74 -2.91
CA VAL A 19 -2.69 -0.29 -3.96
C VAL A 19 -2.59 0.34 -5.34
N ASP A 20 -3.18 1.51 -5.55
CA ASP A 20 -3.08 2.21 -6.83
C ASP A 20 -1.64 2.62 -7.14
N ARG A 21 -0.96 3.29 -6.19
CA ARG A 21 0.43 3.74 -6.34
C ARG A 21 1.42 2.58 -6.49
N LEU A 22 1.19 1.48 -5.78
CA LEU A 22 2.07 0.31 -5.77
C LEU A 22 1.73 -0.71 -6.85
N ARG A 23 0.73 -0.49 -7.71
CA ARG A 23 0.30 -1.47 -8.71
C ARG A 23 1.43 -1.98 -9.61
N GLY A 24 2.42 -1.15 -9.90
CA GLY A 24 3.62 -1.50 -10.68
C GLY A 24 4.79 -2.06 -9.88
N TYR A 25 4.71 -2.03 -8.54
CA TYR A 25 5.83 -2.34 -7.65
C TYR A 25 5.54 -3.46 -6.66
N VAL A 26 4.27 -3.70 -6.35
CA VAL A 26 3.82 -4.74 -5.44
C VAL A 26 2.59 -5.36 -6.06
N LYS A 27 2.49 -6.69 -6.04
CA LYS A 27 1.26 -7.40 -6.40
C LYS A 27 1.01 -8.55 -5.44
N CYS A 28 -0.26 -8.88 -5.29
CA CYS A 28 -0.70 -10.06 -4.54
C CYS A 28 -1.40 -11.03 -5.48
N GLU A 29 -0.96 -12.29 -5.50
CA GLU A 29 -1.61 -13.38 -6.23
C GLU A 29 -2.03 -14.46 -5.23
N GLY A 30 -3.34 -14.55 -4.99
CA GLY A 30 -3.90 -15.42 -3.96
C GLY A 30 -3.43 -15.06 -2.55
N ARG A 31 -2.47 -15.82 -2.03
CA ARG A 31 -1.82 -15.59 -0.70
C ARG A 31 -0.35 -15.19 -0.82
N ARG A 32 0.18 -15.09 -2.04
CA ARG A 32 1.59 -14.79 -2.29
C ARG A 32 1.74 -13.33 -2.65
N TRP A 33 2.74 -12.71 -2.05
CA TRP A 33 3.12 -11.35 -2.36
C TRP A 33 4.37 -11.35 -3.24
N TYR A 34 4.40 -10.41 -4.18
CA TYR A 34 5.53 -10.17 -5.03
C TYR A 34 5.86 -8.68 -5.01
N VAL A 35 7.15 -8.38 -5.04
CA VAL A 35 7.70 -7.04 -5.15
C VAL A 35 8.50 -6.97 -6.44
N TRP A 36 8.34 -5.88 -7.18
CA TRP A 36 9.13 -5.62 -8.38
C TRP A 36 10.54 -5.23 -7.96
N ASP A 37 11.51 -6.02 -8.39
CA ASP A 37 12.92 -5.68 -8.26
C ASP A 37 13.33 -4.77 -9.42
N GLU A 38 13.59 -3.50 -9.11
CA GLU A 38 14.02 -2.48 -10.07
C GLU A 38 15.44 -2.75 -10.62
N HIS A 39 16.28 -3.51 -9.91
CA HIS A 39 17.63 -3.87 -10.34
C HIS A 39 17.63 -5.11 -11.23
N ALA A 40 16.84 -6.12 -10.88
CA ALA A 40 16.77 -7.37 -11.62
C ALA A 40 15.64 -7.41 -12.68
N TRP A 41 14.83 -6.34 -12.77
CA TRP A 41 13.73 -6.19 -13.75
C TRP A 41 12.76 -7.37 -13.74
N LYS A 42 12.47 -7.90 -12.56
CA LYS A 42 11.63 -9.09 -12.39
C LYS A 42 10.79 -8.98 -11.12
N TRP A 43 9.70 -9.74 -11.11
CA TRP A 43 8.91 -9.94 -9.90
C TRP A 43 9.61 -10.94 -9.00
N GLU A 44 9.96 -10.51 -7.79
CA GLU A 44 10.47 -11.40 -6.75
C GLU A 44 9.40 -11.68 -5.72
N ARG A 45 9.39 -12.91 -5.20
CA ARG A 45 8.48 -13.27 -4.12
C ARG A 45 8.92 -12.56 -2.85
N GLY A 46 8.06 -11.68 -2.33
CA GLY A 46 8.33 -10.91 -1.12
C GLY A 46 7.63 -11.50 0.10
N THR A 47 8.28 -11.46 1.25
CA THR A 47 7.63 -11.66 2.55
C THR A 47 6.94 -10.37 2.97
N VAL A 48 5.74 -10.48 3.55
CA VAL A 48 4.94 -9.31 3.96
C VAL A 48 5.72 -8.46 4.96
N GLY A 49 6.18 -9.07 6.05
CA GLY A 49 6.82 -8.35 7.16
C GLY A 49 8.21 -7.78 6.86
N TRP A 50 8.75 -8.00 5.65
CA TRP A 50 10.04 -7.45 5.26
C TRP A 50 9.93 -6.73 3.91
N ALA A 51 10.07 -7.46 2.79
CA ALA A 51 10.14 -6.86 1.46
C ALA A 51 8.91 -5.98 1.11
N VAL A 52 7.70 -6.45 1.44
CA VAL A 52 6.47 -5.71 1.13
C VAL A 52 6.30 -4.50 2.05
N SER A 53 6.47 -4.69 3.36
CA SER A 53 6.45 -3.59 4.34
C SER A 53 7.46 -2.50 3.99
N SER A 54 8.71 -2.86 3.69
CA SER A 54 9.74 -1.89 3.31
C SER A 54 9.37 -1.11 2.05
N ARG A 55 8.79 -1.76 1.03
CA ARG A 55 8.34 -1.05 -0.17
C ARG A 55 7.15 -0.12 0.12
N ILE A 56 6.21 -0.55 0.96
CA ILE A 56 5.07 0.26 1.38
C ILE A 56 5.56 1.49 2.15
N VAL A 57 6.45 1.32 3.13
CA VAL A 57 7.00 2.43 3.93
C VAL A 57 7.70 3.44 3.01
N ARG A 58 8.50 2.99 2.04
CA ARG A 58 9.14 3.89 1.07
C ARG A 58 8.13 4.72 0.26
N GLU A 59 6.99 4.14 -0.07
CA GLU A 59 5.93 4.88 -0.78
C GLU A 59 5.15 5.81 0.16
N VAL A 60 4.96 5.43 1.43
CA VAL A 60 4.41 6.29 2.48
C VAL A 60 5.29 7.51 2.70
N GLU A 61 6.61 7.35 2.77
CA GLU A 61 7.57 8.47 2.87
C GLU A 61 7.41 9.43 1.69
N ARG A 62 7.30 8.92 0.46
CA ARG A 62 7.04 9.75 -0.74
C ARG A 62 5.72 10.51 -0.66
N LEU A 63 4.66 9.87 -0.17
CA LEU A 63 3.36 10.50 0.01
C LEU A 63 3.39 11.60 1.09
N ILE A 64 4.17 11.42 2.16
CA ILE A 64 4.41 12.45 3.17
C ILE A 64 5.13 13.65 2.54
N VAL A 65 6.22 13.41 1.81
CA VAL A 65 6.97 14.47 1.14
C VAL A 65 6.08 15.22 0.15
N GLN A 66 5.32 14.50 -0.69
CA GLN A 66 4.37 15.10 -1.62
C GLN A 66 3.32 15.95 -0.89
N ALA A 67 2.73 15.44 0.19
CA ALA A 67 1.74 16.18 0.96
C ALA A 67 2.32 17.44 1.60
N VAL A 68 3.55 17.40 2.10
CA VAL A 68 4.26 18.58 2.65
C VAL A 68 4.54 19.61 1.56
N MET A 69 5.02 19.19 0.38
CA MET A 69 5.26 20.11 -0.74
C MET A 69 3.99 20.80 -1.25
N GLU A 70 2.81 20.21 -1.00
CA GLU A 70 1.51 20.75 -1.40
C GLU A 70 0.77 21.44 -0.23
N ASP A 71 1.46 21.75 0.88
CA ASP A 71 0.89 22.34 2.10
C ASP A 71 -0.27 21.53 2.74
N ARG A 72 -0.36 20.23 2.45
CA ARG A 72 -1.36 19.29 2.99
C ARG A 72 -0.84 18.60 4.25
N TYR A 73 -0.54 19.38 5.29
CA TYR A 73 0.09 18.88 6.52
C TYR A 73 -0.74 17.84 7.29
N GLU A 74 -2.08 17.94 7.26
CA GLU A 74 -2.95 16.93 7.87
C GLU A 74 -2.81 15.57 7.17
N ASP A 75 -2.66 15.57 5.85
CA ASP A 75 -2.47 14.35 5.05
C ASP A 75 -1.11 13.73 5.36
N ALA A 76 -0.05 14.56 5.41
CA ALA A 76 1.27 14.12 5.82
C ALA A 76 1.23 13.46 7.21
N ARG A 77 0.58 14.10 8.18
CA ARG A 77 0.43 13.57 9.54
C ARG A 77 -0.32 12.24 9.58
N ASN A 78 -1.34 12.07 8.75
CA ASN A 78 -2.10 10.82 8.66
C ASN A 78 -1.22 9.68 8.13
N TRP A 79 -0.35 9.96 7.16
CA TRP A 79 0.59 8.97 6.62
C TRP A 79 1.69 8.55 7.60
N CYS A 80 2.10 9.43 8.52
CA CYS A 80 3.13 9.12 9.53
C CYS A 80 2.82 7.86 10.36
N ARG A 81 1.54 7.50 10.51
CA ARG A 81 1.12 6.28 11.22
C ARG A 81 1.63 4.99 10.57
N TYR A 82 1.95 5.01 9.28
CA TYR A 82 2.40 3.83 8.53
C TYR A 82 3.90 3.83 8.23
N LEU A 83 4.67 4.68 8.93
CA LEU A 83 6.14 4.68 8.84
C LEU A 83 6.76 3.49 9.57
N ASP A 84 6.08 2.92 10.56
CA ASP A 84 6.55 1.70 11.22
C ASP A 84 6.26 0.47 10.33
N PRO A 85 7.30 -0.22 9.81
CA PRO A 85 7.11 -1.39 8.95
C PRO A 85 6.45 -2.58 9.68
N THR A 86 6.43 -2.59 11.01
CA THR A 86 5.79 -3.64 11.83
C THR A 86 4.26 -3.46 11.95
N ASP A 87 3.76 -2.24 11.72
CA ASP A 87 2.34 -1.91 11.72
C ASP A 87 1.67 -2.18 10.37
N VAL A 88 2.44 -2.18 9.28
CA VAL A 88 1.95 -2.42 7.91
C VAL A 88 1.29 -3.81 7.74
N PRO A 89 1.86 -4.92 8.25
CA PRO A 89 1.28 -6.26 8.17
C PRO A 89 -0.11 -6.37 8.78
N THR A 90 -0.35 -5.69 9.91
CA THR A 90 -1.59 -5.81 10.69
C THR A 90 -2.65 -4.82 10.20
N ARG A 91 -2.25 -3.59 9.84
CA ARG A 91 -3.19 -2.52 9.49
C ARG A 91 -3.53 -2.48 8.00
N LEU A 92 -2.52 -2.47 7.13
CA LEU A 92 -2.71 -2.17 5.70
C LEU A 92 -2.87 -3.44 4.87
N THR A 93 -2.03 -4.44 5.14
CA THR A 93 -1.91 -5.64 4.31
C THR A 93 -3.21 -6.44 4.16
N PRO A 94 -4.10 -6.55 5.17
CA PRO A 94 -5.40 -7.22 5.01
C PRO A 94 -6.31 -6.49 4.01
N TYR A 95 -6.39 -5.16 4.08
CA TYR A 95 -7.18 -4.36 3.14
C TYR A 95 -6.58 -4.38 1.73
N MET A 96 -5.26 -4.21 1.62
CA MET A 96 -4.58 -4.27 0.32
C MET A 96 -4.74 -5.65 -0.35
N SER A 97 -4.58 -6.74 0.41
CA SER A 97 -4.81 -8.11 -0.11
C SER A 97 -6.21 -8.27 -0.70
N ARG A 98 -7.22 -7.72 0.00
CA ARG A 98 -8.61 -7.78 -0.44
C ARG A 98 -8.80 -7.03 -1.76
N ILE A 99 -8.31 -5.79 -1.84
CA ILE A 99 -8.43 -4.95 -3.05
C ILE A 99 -7.71 -5.62 -4.23
N TYR A 100 -6.50 -6.16 -4.05
CA TYR A 100 -5.80 -6.87 -5.12
C TYR A 100 -6.59 -8.08 -5.64
N ARG A 101 -7.24 -8.84 -4.76
CA ARG A 101 -8.08 -9.99 -5.15
C ARG A 101 -9.34 -9.54 -5.88
N GLU A 102 -10.00 -8.49 -5.40
CA GLU A 102 -11.18 -7.90 -6.06
C GLU A 102 -10.81 -7.40 -7.46
N ASN A 103 -9.69 -6.69 -7.62
CA ASN A 103 -9.19 -6.22 -8.91
C ASN A 103 -8.84 -7.38 -9.86
N GLN A 104 -8.24 -8.47 -9.36
CA GLN A 104 -7.98 -9.67 -10.16
C GLN A 104 -9.27 -10.37 -10.62
N ALA A 105 -10.27 -10.46 -9.74
CA ALA A 105 -11.56 -11.04 -10.09
C ALA A 105 -12.27 -10.23 -11.17
N LEU A 106 -12.23 -8.90 -11.08
CA LEU A 106 -12.75 -8.00 -12.10
C LEU A 106 -12.03 -8.19 -13.44
N LEU A 107 -10.69 -8.21 -13.46
CA LEU A 107 -9.95 -8.43 -14.71
C LEU A 107 -10.26 -9.77 -15.39
N ARG A 108 -10.59 -10.81 -14.62
CA ARG A 108 -10.98 -12.12 -15.17
C ARG A 108 -12.41 -12.18 -15.72
N GLN A 109 -13.30 -11.27 -15.33
CA GLN A 109 -14.66 -11.21 -15.86
C GLN A 109 -14.75 -10.42 -17.18
N TRP A 110 -13.71 -9.67 -17.51
CA TRP A 110 -13.65 -8.78 -18.68
C TRP A 110 -12.71 -9.29 -19.79
N GLY A 111 -12.05 -10.43 -19.59
CA GLY A 111 -11.24 -11.12 -20.60
C GLY A 111 -11.89 -12.44 -21.00
#